data_AF-M7X2L2-F1
#
_entry.id   AF-M7X2L2-F1
#
_cell.length_a   1.000
_cell.length_b   1.000
_cell.length_c   1.000
_cell.angle_alpha   90.00
_cell.angle_beta   90.00
_cell.angle_gamma   90.00
#
_symmetry.space_group_name_H-M   'P 1'
#
loop_
_entity.id
_entity.type
_entity.pdbx_description
1 polymer ?
#
loop_
_entity_poly.entity_id
_entity_poly.type
_entity_poly.pdbx_seq_one_letter_code
_entity_poly.pdbx_strand_id
1 'polypeptide(L)'
;MKDIPAQVIYKCIHDPDYRKTWDDRMIEGFLIEQIDECNDIGYYSVAMPFIISNRDWVNRRSWWHNPEMTEFIIFNFSHKHPLVPEKSGFVRAWSYKSGYYMKTTEKGTMFYYFGWNSWNGWIPAWCVNKATKTMVGGVIDSLMKQSAAYEEWKSKNKPEDRPWLRLNDWQRKEKEEYDAKHAGDKKEEETKEEEKK
;
A
#
# COMPACT_ATOMS: atom_id res chain seq x y z
N MET A 1 -6.32 -10.30 8.45
CA MET A 1 -5.02 -10.21 9.15
C MET A 1 -5.31 -10.05 10.63
N LYS A 2 -5.03 -11.09 11.42
CA LYS A 2 -5.42 -11.13 12.84
C LYS A 2 -4.46 -10.28 13.68
N ASP A 3 -4.96 -9.60 14.71
CA ASP A 3 -4.17 -8.92 15.74
C ASP A 3 -3.24 -7.79 15.22
N ILE A 4 -3.43 -7.33 13.98
CA ILE A 4 -2.66 -6.22 13.38
C ILE A 4 -3.64 -5.10 12.98
N PRO A 5 -3.43 -3.86 13.45
CA PRO A 5 -4.26 -2.71 13.05
C PRO A 5 -4.09 -2.35 11.57
N ALA A 6 -5.18 -1.93 10.91
CA ALA A 6 -5.18 -1.63 9.48
C ALA A 6 -4.20 -0.50 9.13
N GLN A 7 -4.07 0.48 10.02
CA GLN A 7 -3.13 1.58 9.91
C GLN A 7 -1.67 1.12 9.81
N VAL A 8 -1.29 0.07 10.54
CA VAL A 8 0.09 -0.46 10.49
C VAL A 8 0.37 -1.06 9.12
N ILE A 9 -0.57 -1.88 8.61
CA ILE A 9 -0.47 -2.47 7.27
C ILE A 9 -0.42 -1.39 6.19
N TYR A 10 -1.27 -0.36 6.29
CA TYR A 10 -1.25 0.79 5.40
C TYR A 10 0.13 1.47 5.35
N LYS A 11 0.73 1.76 6.51
CA LYS A 11 2.08 2.33 6.59
C LYS A 11 3.14 1.41 5.98
N CYS A 12 3.07 0.10 6.25
CA CYS A 12 3.99 -0.89 5.69
C CYS A 12 3.97 -0.98 4.16
N ILE A 13 2.77 -0.84 3.55
CA ILE A 13 2.61 -0.86 2.09
C ILE A 13 3.17 0.41 1.46
N HIS A 14 3.01 1.55 2.12
CA HIS A 14 3.45 2.84 1.60
C HIS A 14 4.94 3.09 1.73
N ASP A 15 5.58 2.61 2.80
CA ASP A 15 6.99 2.90 3.09
C ASP A 15 7.92 2.16 2.10
N PRO A 16 8.57 2.89 1.16
CA PRO A 16 9.38 2.26 0.12
C PRO A 16 10.68 1.65 0.68
N ASP A 17 11.20 2.20 1.77
CA ASP A 17 12.39 1.70 2.45
C ASP A 17 12.05 0.38 3.17
N TYR A 18 10.86 0.29 3.78
CA TYR A 18 10.41 -0.93 4.44
C TYR A 18 9.93 -2.01 3.48
N ARG A 19 9.44 -1.65 2.29
CA ARG A 19 8.87 -2.62 1.33
C ARG A 19 9.79 -3.80 1.01
N LYS A 20 11.10 -3.55 0.97
CA LYS A 20 12.16 -4.55 0.73
C LYS A 20 12.19 -5.67 1.79
N THR A 21 11.58 -5.47 2.96
CA THR A 21 11.56 -6.45 4.05
C THR A 21 10.50 -7.52 3.89
N TRP A 22 9.43 -7.25 3.13
CA TRP A 22 8.30 -8.16 2.97
C TRP A 22 8.03 -8.56 1.52
N ASP A 23 8.52 -7.79 0.55
CA ASP A 23 8.41 -8.07 -0.88
C ASP A 23 9.72 -8.68 -1.42
N ASP A 24 9.93 -9.97 -1.14
CA ASP A 24 11.16 -10.70 -1.48
C ASP A 24 11.48 -10.74 -2.98
N ARG A 25 10.49 -10.44 -3.83
CA ARG A 25 10.64 -10.44 -5.29
C ARG A 25 10.91 -9.06 -5.85
N MET A 26 10.73 -7.99 -5.07
CA MET A 26 11.02 -6.65 -5.53
C MET A 26 12.51 -6.50 -5.85
N ILE A 27 12.81 -6.11 -7.08
CA ILE A 27 14.17 -5.76 -7.50
C ILE A 27 14.42 -4.29 -7.18
N GLU A 28 13.50 -3.44 -7.61
CA GLU A 28 13.65 -1.99 -7.55
C GLU A 28 12.27 -1.34 -7.51
N GLY A 29 12.16 -0.26 -6.73
CA GLY A 29 11.02 0.63 -6.73
C GLY A 29 11.44 2.03 -6.32
N PHE A 30 10.91 3.03 -7.00
CA PHE A 30 11.20 4.44 -6.73
C PHE A 30 10.07 5.35 -7.20
N LEU A 31 9.99 6.53 -6.60
CA LEU A 31 9.08 7.60 -7.00
C LEU A 31 9.59 8.25 -8.29
N ILE A 32 8.73 8.36 -9.31
CA ILE A 32 9.03 9.08 -10.55
C ILE A 32 8.54 10.52 -10.45
N GLU A 33 7.29 10.70 -10.04
CA GLU A 33 6.63 12.00 -9.96
C GLU A 33 5.63 12.02 -8.81
N GLN A 34 5.66 13.06 -7.98
CA GLN A 34 4.61 13.35 -7.01
C GLN A 34 3.59 14.27 -7.68
N ILE A 35 2.34 13.81 -7.84
CA ILE A 35 1.28 14.60 -8.46
C ILE A 35 0.67 15.57 -7.42
N ASP A 36 0.33 15.04 -6.25
CA ASP A 36 -0.14 15.79 -5.07
C ASP A 36 0.13 14.96 -3.79
N GLU A 37 -0.35 15.36 -2.62
CA GLU A 37 -0.09 14.67 -1.35
C GLU A 37 -0.57 13.20 -1.30
N CYS A 38 -1.51 12.82 -2.16
CA CYS A 38 -2.17 11.51 -2.13
C CYS A 38 -2.16 10.79 -3.49
N ASN A 39 -1.42 11.31 -4.46
CA ASN A 39 -1.27 10.78 -5.80
C ASN A 39 0.18 10.83 -6.26
N ASP A 40 0.69 9.70 -6.75
CA ASP A 40 2.03 9.61 -7.31
C ASP A 40 2.09 8.77 -8.59
N ILE A 41 3.22 8.88 -9.29
CA ILE A 41 3.65 7.94 -10.33
C ILE A 41 4.94 7.28 -9.83
N GLY A 42 4.91 5.96 -9.69
CA GLY A 42 6.03 5.17 -9.20
C GLY A 42 6.46 4.09 -10.18
N TYR A 43 7.75 3.75 -10.11
CA TYR A 43 8.32 2.57 -10.74
C TYR A 43 8.33 1.40 -9.76
N TYR A 44 8.06 0.19 -10.26
CA TYR A 44 8.17 -1.05 -9.50
C TYR A 44 8.59 -2.18 -10.42
N SER A 45 9.51 -3.05 -9.97
CA SER A 45 9.98 -4.19 -10.76
C SER A 45 10.19 -5.43 -9.90
N VAL A 46 9.99 -6.60 -10.51
CA VAL A 46 10.00 -7.89 -9.82
C VAL A 46 10.82 -8.94 -10.54
N ALA A 47 11.47 -9.77 -9.72
CA ALA A 47 12.21 -10.94 -10.14
C ALA A 47 11.28 -12.10 -10.49
N MET A 48 11.39 -12.56 -11.73
CA MET A 48 10.64 -13.70 -12.25
C MET A 48 11.45 -15.01 -12.14
N PRO A 49 10.79 -16.18 -12.11
CA PRO A 49 11.50 -17.47 -12.16
C PRO A 49 12.44 -17.59 -13.37
N PHE A 50 13.53 -18.38 -13.21
CA PHE A 50 14.79 -18.42 -14.01
C PHE A 50 14.72 -18.49 -15.55
N ILE A 51 13.55 -18.60 -16.18
CA ILE A 51 13.41 -18.66 -17.65
C ILE A 51 12.48 -17.59 -18.20
N ILE A 52 11.95 -16.73 -17.35
CA ILE A 52 11.00 -15.71 -17.73
C ILE A 52 11.61 -14.35 -17.41
N SER A 53 11.61 -13.43 -18.38
CA SER A 53 12.14 -12.08 -18.20
C SER A 53 11.50 -11.40 -16.98
N ASN A 54 12.23 -10.52 -16.31
CA ASN A 54 11.67 -9.80 -15.16
C ASN A 54 10.51 -8.91 -15.60
N ARG A 55 9.62 -8.54 -14.68
CA ARG A 55 8.51 -7.62 -14.99
C ARG A 55 8.76 -6.28 -14.33
N ASP A 56 8.35 -5.23 -15.02
CA ASP A 56 8.27 -3.91 -14.44
C ASP A 56 6.94 -3.23 -14.74
N TRP A 57 6.63 -2.24 -13.92
CA TRP A 57 5.47 -1.39 -14.01
C TRP A 57 5.87 0.05 -13.77
N VAL A 58 5.22 0.94 -14.51
CA VAL A 58 5.09 2.35 -14.15
C VAL A 58 3.64 2.53 -13.78
N ASN A 59 3.36 2.83 -12.51
CA ASN A 59 2.01 2.88 -11.98
C ASN A 59 1.71 4.28 -11.45
N ARG A 60 0.55 4.82 -11.83
CA ARG A 60 -0.07 5.90 -11.07
C ARG A 60 -0.79 5.28 -9.88
N ARG A 61 -0.50 5.79 -8.68
CA ARG A 61 -1.08 5.34 -7.42
C ARG A 61 -1.83 6.50 -6.76
N SER A 62 -2.96 6.16 -6.17
CA SER A 62 -3.80 7.07 -5.39
C SER A 62 -4.19 6.38 -4.10
N TRP A 63 -4.28 7.12 -3.00
CA TRP A 63 -4.70 6.55 -1.72
C TRP A 63 -5.68 7.46 -0.98
N TRP A 64 -6.47 6.83 -0.13
CA TRP A 64 -7.45 7.47 0.73
C TRP A 64 -7.57 6.71 2.05
N HIS A 65 -7.94 7.43 3.10
CA HIS A 65 -8.40 6.84 4.35
C HIS A 65 -9.48 7.72 4.97
N ASN A 66 -10.33 7.11 5.79
CA ASN A 66 -11.34 7.87 6.54
C ASN A 66 -10.69 8.72 7.65
N PRO A 67 -11.38 9.75 8.18
CA PRO A 67 -10.84 10.63 9.22
C PRO A 67 -10.38 9.92 10.51
N GLU A 68 -10.98 8.77 10.83
CA GLU A 68 -10.66 7.95 12.01
C GLU A 68 -9.46 7.01 11.80
N MET A 69 -8.91 6.93 10.58
CA MET A 69 -7.81 6.01 10.26
C MET A 69 -8.16 4.54 10.54
N THR A 70 -9.41 4.15 10.32
CA THR A 70 -9.91 2.78 10.50
C THR A 70 -10.18 2.08 9.17
N GLU A 71 -10.31 2.82 8.06
CA GLU A 71 -10.60 2.33 6.72
C GLU A 71 -9.69 3.00 5.68
N PHE A 72 -9.09 2.22 4.79
CA PHE A 72 -8.05 2.65 3.85
C PHE A 72 -8.24 2.03 2.48
N ILE A 73 -7.95 2.81 1.44
CA ILE A 73 -7.93 2.39 0.04
C ILE A 73 -6.60 2.83 -0.57
N ILE A 74 -5.94 1.91 -1.29
CA ILE A 74 -4.82 2.23 -2.18
C ILE A 74 -5.15 1.66 -3.55
N PHE A 75 -5.13 2.49 -4.58
CA PHE A 75 -5.46 2.10 -5.94
C PHE A 75 -4.32 2.40 -6.89
N ASN A 76 -4.09 1.53 -7.85
CA ASN A 76 -2.99 1.63 -8.81
C ASN A 76 -3.48 1.25 -10.22
N PHE A 77 -2.96 1.94 -11.23
CA PHE A 77 -3.08 1.53 -12.63
C PHE A 77 -1.84 1.96 -13.41
N SER A 78 -1.52 1.24 -14.47
CA SER A 78 -0.33 1.52 -15.25
C SER A 78 -0.44 2.82 -16.04
N HIS A 79 0.67 3.54 -16.09
CA HIS A 79 0.83 4.81 -16.77
C HIS A 79 2.08 4.76 -17.64
N LYS A 80 2.11 5.52 -18.73
CA LYS A 80 3.31 5.68 -19.56
C LYS A 80 4.00 6.98 -19.16
N HIS A 81 5.26 6.90 -18.74
CA HIS A 81 6.02 8.09 -18.34
C HIS A 81 7.28 8.23 -19.20
N PRO A 82 7.55 9.41 -19.81
CA PRO A 82 8.64 9.58 -20.78
C PRO A 82 10.03 9.38 -20.18
N LEU A 83 10.21 9.65 -18.89
CA LEU A 83 11.50 9.44 -18.19
C LEU A 83 11.82 7.97 -17.91
N VAL A 84 10.84 7.06 -18.05
CA VAL A 84 11.01 5.64 -17.72
C VAL A 84 10.54 4.76 -18.89
N PRO A 85 11.30 4.75 -20.01
CA PRO A 85 11.01 3.85 -21.12
C PRO A 85 11.18 2.38 -20.73
N GLU A 86 10.81 1.47 -21.63
CA GLU A 86 11.05 0.03 -21.43
C GLU A 86 12.55 -0.25 -21.44
N LYS A 87 13.01 -1.14 -20.54
CA LYS A 87 14.42 -1.44 -20.33
C LYS A 87 14.74 -2.90 -20.68
N SER A 88 15.93 -3.13 -21.22
CA SER A 88 16.40 -4.49 -21.55
C SER A 88 16.39 -5.41 -20.33
N GLY A 89 16.04 -6.68 -20.52
CA GLY A 89 15.91 -7.68 -19.45
C GLY A 89 14.57 -7.65 -18.70
N PHE A 90 13.72 -6.65 -18.97
CA PHE A 90 12.38 -6.52 -18.39
C PHE A 90 11.31 -6.52 -19.48
N VAL A 91 10.17 -7.12 -19.17
CA VAL A 91 8.93 -6.99 -19.95
C VAL A 91 8.01 -6.05 -19.19
N ARG A 92 7.63 -4.93 -19.82
CA ARG A 92 6.67 -3.98 -19.25
C ARG A 92 5.30 -4.63 -19.12
N ALA A 93 4.91 -4.92 -17.89
CA ALA A 93 3.58 -5.39 -17.58
C ALA A 93 2.60 -4.22 -17.50
N TRP A 94 1.31 -4.53 -17.54
CA TRP A 94 0.22 -3.57 -17.56
C TRP A 94 -0.84 -3.91 -16.51
N SER A 95 -0.90 -3.12 -15.44
CA SER A 95 -1.98 -3.14 -14.46
C SER A 95 -3.13 -2.29 -14.96
N TYR A 96 -4.23 -2.91 -15.40
CA TYR A 96 -5.45 -2.16 -15.73
C TYR A 96 -5.99 -1.49 -14.46
N LYS A 97 -6.13 -2.27 -13.39
CA LYS A 97 -6.54 -1.81 -12.05
C LYS A 97 -5.98 -2.79 -11.03
N SER A 98 -5.34 -2.31 -9.97
CA SER A 98 -4.96 -3.10 -8.80
C SER A 98 -5.04 -2.26 -7.55
N GLY A 99 -5.10 -2.89 -6.38
CA GLY A 99 -5.18 -2.13 -5.15
C GLY A 99 -5.47 -2.95 -3.91
N TYR A 100 -5.55 -2.21 -2.82
CA TYR A 100 -5.72 -2.70 -1.48
C TYR A 100 -6.89 -1.99 -0.84
N TYR A 101 -7.73 -2.75 -0.16
CA TYR A 101 -8.73 -2.24 0.75
C TYR A 101 -8.50 -2.84 2.12
N MET A 102 -8.46 -1.99 3.15
CA MET A 102 -8.12 -2.37 4.50
C MET A 102 -9.11 -1.73 5.46
N LYS A 103 -9.72 -2.53 6.33
CA LYS A 103 -10.63 -2.04 7.35
C LYS A 103 -10.34 -2.68 8.69
N THR A 104 -10.24 -1.86 9.71
CA THR A 104 -10.06 -2.28 11.10
C THR A 104 -11.31 -3.04 11.56
N THR A 105 -11.10 -4.14 12.26
CA THR A 105 -12.14 -4.96 12.88
C THR A 105 -11.77 -5.24 14.32
N GLU A 106 -12.71 -5.75 15.12
CA GLU A 106 -12.48 -6.13 16.51
C GLU A 106 -11.32 -7.13 16.71
N LYS A 107 -11.01 -7.93 15.68
CA LYS A 107 -9.99 -9.00 15.73
C LYS A 107 -8.74 -8.70 14.89
N GLY A 108 -8.58 -7.46 14.42
CA GLY A 108 -7.45 -7.03 13.60
C GLY A 108 -7.89 -6.27 12.35
N THR A 109 -7.59 -6.80 11.16
CA THR A 109 -7.84 -6.13 9.88
C THR A 109 -8.50 -7.05 8.88
N MET A 110 -9.60 -6.57 8.29
CA MET A 110 -10.15 -7.08 7.03
C MET A 110 -9.32 -6.53 5.88
N PHE A 111 -8.68 -7.41 5.10
CA PHE A 111 -7.74 -7.04 4.04
C PHE A 111 -8.18 -7.67 2.73
N TYR A 112 -8.33 -6.85 1.69
CA TYR A 112 -8.57 -7.29 0.33
C TYR A 112 -7.48 -6.75 -0.58
N TYR A 113 -6.93 -7.65 -1.39
CA TYR A 113 -6.10 -7.30 -2.54
C TYR A 113 -6.87 -7.68 -3.80
N PHE A 114 -6.88 -6.78 -4.78
CA PHE A 114 -7.39 -7.10 -6.11
C PHE A 114 -6.36 -6.70 -7.16
N GLY A 115 -6.32 -7.46 -8.26
CA GLY A 115 -5.38 -7.18 -9.35
C GLY A 115 -5.92 -7.68 -10.68
N TRP A 116 -6.19 -6.74 -11.58
CA TRP A 116 -6.46 -6.98 -12.99
C TRP A 116 -5.27 -6.52 -13.82
N ASN A 117 -4.44 -7.50 -14.20
CA ASN A 117 -3.12 -7.26 -14.78
C ASN A 117 -2.93 -8.10 -16.05
N SER A 118 -2.38 -7.49 -17.10
CA SER A 118 -1.68 -8.19 -18.16
C SER A 118 -0.19 -8.21 -17.83
N TRP A 119 0.40 -9.38 -17.67
CA TRP A 119 1.83 -9.47 -17.37
C TRP A 119 2.72 -9.25 -18.59
N ASN A 120 2.09 -9.27 -19.79
CA ASN A 120 2.71 -9.15 -21.10
C ASN A 120 3.86 -10.17 -21.36
N GLY A 121 4.17 -10.33 -22.64
CA GLY A 121 5.17 -11.30 -23.10
C GLY A 121 4.81 -12.75 -22.79
N TRP A 122 5.79 -13.63 -22.97
CA TRP A 122 5.60 -15.06 -22.75
C TRP A 122 5.66 -15.43 -21.26
N ILE A 123 4.68 -16.23 -20.81
CA ILE A 123 4.61 -16.80 -19.46
C ILE A 123 4.07 -18.23 -19.57
N PRO A 124 4.77 -19.22 -19.03
CA PRO A 124 4.25 -20.59 -18.94
C PRO A 124 2.99 -20.68 -18.09
N ALA A 125 2.04 -21.53 -18.49
CA ALA A 125 0.80 -21.77 -17.72
C ALA A 125 1.07 -22.22 -16.28
N TRP A 126 2.12 -23.03 -16.04
CA TRP A 126 2.49 -23.44 -14.68
C TRP A 126 2.85 -22.24 -13.78
N CYS A 127 3.44 -21.19 -14.34
CA CYS A 127 3.82 -19.99 -13.60
C CYS A 127 2.58 -19.18 -13.23
N VAL A 128 1.63 -19.04 -14.16
CA VAL A 128 0.31 -18.41 -13.88
C VAL A 128 -0.42 -19.17 -12.77
N ASN A 129 -0.46 -20.51 -12.86
CA ASN A 129 -1.11 -21.36 -11.86
C ASN A 129 -0.43 -21.27 -10.48
N LYS A 130 0.90 -21.13 -10.44
CA LYS A 130 1.63 -20.94 -9.18
C LYS A 130 1.35 -19.57 -8.58
N ALA A 131 1.27 -18.53 -9.42
CA ALA A 131 0.99 -17.17 -8.99
C ALA A 131 -0.38 -17.07 -8.29
N THR A 132 -1.42 -17.62 -8.91
CA THR A 132 -2.79 -17.60 -8.38
C THR A 132 -2.98 -18.46 -7.13
N LYS A 133 -2.21 -19.54 -6.98
CA LYS A 133 -2.35 -20.47 -5.84
C LYS A 133 -1.52 -20.12 -4.61
N THR A 134 -0.31 -19.57 -4.80
CA THR A 134 0.69 -19.52 -3.72
C THR A 134 1.45 -18.21 -3.61
N MET A 135 1.78 -17.55 -4.73
CA MET A 135 2.63 -16.35 -4.65
C MET A 135 1.90 -15.19 -3.99
N VAL A 136 0.62 -14.96 -4.33
CA VAL A 136 -0.17 -13.89 -3.71
C VAL A 136 -0.36 -14.13 -2.22
N GLY A 137 -0.68 -15.37 -1.81
CA GLY A 137 -0.79 -15.75 -0.40
C GLY A 137 0.51 -15.53 0.36
N GLY A 138 1.64 -15.97 -0.21
CA GLY A 138 2.95 -15.79 0.42
C GLY A 138 3.36 -14.33 0.61
N VAL A 139 3.04 -13.45 -0.34
CA VAL A 139 3.27 -12.00 -0.18
C VAL A 139 2.40 -11.42 0.93
N ILE A 140 1.13 -11.84 1.02
CA ILE A 140 0.22 -11.40 2.09
C ILE A 140 0.71 -11.91 3.45
N ASP A 141 1.16 -13.16 3.55
CA ASP A 141 1.71 -13.74 4.78
C ASP A 141 2.98 -13.02 5.23
N SER A 142 3.87 -12.71 4.28
CA SER A 142 5.08 -11.93 4.53
C SER A 142 4.74 -10.51 5.03
N LEU A 143 3.81 -9.82 4.35
CA LEU A 143 3.34 -8.50 4.76
C LEU A 143 2.74 -8.54 6.18
N MET A 144 1.91 -9.53 6.49
CA MET A 144 1.37 -9.70 7.86
C MET A 144 2.49 -9.84 8.88
N LYS A 145 3.43 -10.74 8.62
CA LYS A 145 4.55 -11.01 9.55
C LYS A 145 5.40 -9.76 9.78
N GLN A 146 5.74 -9.03 8.72
CA GLN A 146 6.60 -7.85 8.84
C GLN A 146 5.87 -6.61 9.36
N SER A 147 4.54 -6.55 9.23
CA SER A 147 3.75 -5.45 9.78
C SER A 147 3.87 -5.36 11.29
N ALA A 148 3.97 -6.48 11.99
CA ALA A 148 4.15 -6.52 13.44
C ALA A 148 5.44 -5.83 13.93
N ALA A 149 6.49 -5.80 13.11
CA ALA A 149 7.79 -5.19 13.45
C ALA A 149 7.94 -3.74 12.93
N TYR A 150 6.94 -3.23 12.20
CA TYR A 150 7.10 -1.99 11.43
C TYR A 150 7.33 -0.76 12.30
N GLU A 151 6.53 -0.53 13.34
CA GLU A 151 6.66 0.69 14.15
C GLU A 151 8.00 0.72 14.91
N GLU A 152 8.49 -0.44 15.36
CA GLU A 152 9.82 -0.54 15.95
C GLU A 152 10.90 -0.20 14.93
N TRP A 153 10.84 -0.78 13.72
CA TRP A 153 11.78 -0.45 12.66
C TRP A 153 11.71 1.03 12.28
N LYS A 154 10.51 1.59 12.09
CA LYS A 154 10.31 2.97 11.66
C LYS A 154 10.82 3.97 12.67
N SER A 155 10.71 3.68 13.97
CA SER A 155 11.28 4.52 15.04
C SER A 155 12.79 4.73 14.90
N LYS A 156 13.49 3.77 14.29
CA LYS A 156 14.94 3.77 14.08
C LYS A 156 15.34 4.22 12.66
N ASN A 157 14.39 4.39 11.75
CA ASN A 157 14.63 4.61 10.31
C ASN A 157 13.78 5.77 9.78
N LYS A 158 14.26 7.01 10.01
CA LYS A 158 13.57 8.25 9.63
C LYS A 158 12.13 8.30 10.16
N PRO A 159 11.92 8.37 11.49
CA PRO A 159 10.60 8.25 12.10
C PRO A 159 9.58 9.28 11.60
N GLU A 160 10.04 10.49 11.27
CA GLU A 160 9.20 11.61 10.80
C GLU A 160 8.87 11.54 9.30
N ASP A 161 9.58 10.72 8.53
CA ASP A 161 9.38 10.60 7.08
C ASP A 161 8.17 9.70 6.78
N ARG A 162 6.98 10.31 6.87
CA ARG A 162 5.67 9.66 6.67
C ARG A 162 4.79 10.43 5.67
N PRO A 163 5.25 10.69 4.42
CA PRO A 163 4.53 11.51 3.45
C PRO A 163 3.14 10.95 3.09
N TRP A 164 2.94 9.63 3.16
CA TRP A 164 1.65 8.96 2.92
C TRP A 164 0.57 9.23 3.98
N LEU A 165 0.90 9.92 5.07
CA LEU A 165 -0.06 10.42 6.06
C LEU A 165 -0.52 11.85 5.79
N ARG A 166 0.07 12.53 4.79
CA ARG A 166 -0.38 13.86 4.39
C ARG A 166 -1.71 13.74 3.67
N LEU A 167 -2.59 14.72 3.91
CA LEU A 167 -3.90 14.82 3.30
C LEU A 167 -3.85 15.87 2.19
N ASN A 168 -4.46 15.57 1.05
CA ASN A 168 -4.78 16.58 0.04
C ASN A 168 -5.96 17.46 0.50
N ASP A 169 -6.29 18.50 -0.28
CA ASP A 169 -7.39 19.44 0.05
C ASP A 169 -8.73 18.76 0.29
N TRP A 170 -9.06 17.75 -0.53
CA TRP A 170 -10.34 17.05 -0.42
C TRP A 170 -10.43 16.24 0.88
N GLN A 171 -9.38 15.50 1.24
CA GLN A 171 -9.34 14.72 2.48
C GLN A 171 -9.24 15.61 3.72
N ARG A 172 -8.56 16.76 3.64
CA ARG A 172 -8.54 17.76 4.73
C ARG A 172 -9.96 18.24 5.02
N LYS A 173 -10.69 18.66 3.98
CA LYS A 173 -12.07 19.11 4.11
C LYS A 173 -12.99 18.02 4.68
N GLU A 174 -12.88 16.79 4.17
CA GLU A 174 -13.63 15.64 4.70
C GLU A 174 -13.36 15.43 6.19
N LYS A 175 -12.10 15.51 6.61
CA LYS A 175 -11.70 15.42 8.01
C LYS A 175 -12.27 16.56 8.87
N GLU A 176 -12.20 17.79 8.40
CA GLU A 176 -12.77 18.96 9.10
C GLU A 176 -14.28 18.83 9.28
N GLU A 177 -15.01 18.40 8.24
CA GLU A 177 -16.45 18.16 8.30
C GLU A 177 -16.81 17.03 9.28
N TYR A 178 -16.00 15.97 9.33
CA TYR A 178 -16.17 14.89 10.29
C TYR A 178 -15.91 15.37 11.73
N ASP A 179 -14.80 16.08 11.96
CA ASP A 179 -14.43 16.58 13.28
C ASP A 179 -15.45 17.60 13.81
N ALA A 180 -16.02 18.45 12.94
CA ALA A 180 -17.08 19.39 13.31
C ALA A 180 -18.37 18.68 13.75
N LYS A 181 -18.73 17.56 13.13
CA LYS A 181 -19.93 16.78 13.48
C LYS A 181 -19.79 16.02 14.80
N HIS A 182 -18.57 15.58 15.14
CA HIS A 182 -18.29 14.76 16.33
C HIS A 182 -17.62 15.54 17.47
N ALA A 183 -17.59 16.87 17.38
CA ALA A 183 -16.98 17.74 18.39
C ALA A 183 -17.66 17.63 19.77
N GLY A 184 -18.94 17.24 19.82
CA GLY A 184 -19.68 16.97 21.06
C GLY A 184 -19.27 15.66 21.72
N ASP A 185 -19.11 14.60 20.93
CA ASP A 185 -18.79 13.25 21.42
C ASP A 185 -17.39 13.19 22.05
N LYS A 186 -16.41 13.90 21.46
CA LYS A 186 -15.04 13.99 22.01
C LYS A 186 -15.00 14.65 23.39
N LYS A 187 -15.82 15.68 23.63
CA LYS A 187 -15.91 16.34 24.93
C LYS A 187 -16.53 15.43 25.99
N GLU A 188 -17.53 14.63 25.63
CA GLU A 188 -18.11 13.65 26.55
C GLU A 188 -17.15 12.51 26.91
N GLU A 189 -16.34 12.04 25.96
CA GLU A 189 -15.32 11.01 26.23
C GLU A 189 -14.20 11.53 27.13
N GLU A 190 -13.68 12.74 26.87
CA GLU A 190 -12.66 13.38 27.71
C GLU A 190 -13.18 13.57 29.15
N THR A 191 -14.42 14.02 29.32
CA THR A 191 -15.03 14.18 30.65
C THR A 191 -15.19 12.85 31.39
N LYS A 192 -15.61 11.78 30.68
CA LYS A 192 -15.73 10.43 31.26
C LYS A 192 -14.38 9.79 31.60
N GLU A 193 -13.31 10.18 30.93
CA GLU A 193 -11.95 9.70 31.19
C GLU A 193 -11.29 10.46 32.35
N GLU A 194 -11.59 11.75 32.52
CA GLU A 194 -11.21 12.55 33.69
C GLU A 194 -11.95 12.11 34.97
N GLU A 195 -13.24 11.76 34.89
CA GLU A 195 -14.00 11.23 36.03
C GLU A 195 -13.56 9.82 36.48
N LYS A 196 -12.76 9.11 35.67
CA LYS A 196 -12.20 7.79 35.97
C LYS A 196 -10.76 7.83 36.51
N LYS A 197 -10.13 8.99 36.58
CA LYS A 197 -8.80 9.20 37.20
C LYS A 197 -8.93 9.71 38.63
#